data_AF-A0A3N5HJ91-F1
#
_entry.id   AF-A0A3N5HJ91-F1
#
_cell.length_a   1.000
_cell.length_b   1.000
_cell.length_c   1.000
_cell.angle_alpha   90.00
_cell.angle_beta   90.00
_cell.angle_gamma   90.00
#
_symmetry.space_group_name_H-M   'P 1'
#
loop_
_entity.id
_entity.type
_entity.pdbx_description
1 polymer ?
#
loop_
_entity_poly.entity_id
_entity_poly.type
_entity_poly.pdbx_seq_one_letter_code
_entity_poly.pdbx_strand_id
1 'polypeptide(L)'
;MSELGTLLGPTVTRLFGDLVTKELIESAEKGAWPDKLWRALEEGGLTLPLVPEAAGGAGGTWSDAHVVVRAAGKHAAPVPLAETIVAGWLLGQAGLEVPLGPLTLAPVRDGERLSLARTGGKWLL
;
A
#
# COMPACT_ATOMS: atom_id res chain seq x y z
N MET A 1 -6.30 -20.20 -8.58
CA MET A 1 -6.77 -18.92 -7.99
C MET A 1 -7.19 -19.26 -6.57
N SER A 2 -6.71 -18.54 -5.55
CA SER A 2 -7.14 -18.78 -4.17
C SER A 2 -8.60 -18.32 -3.98
N GLU A 3 -9.26 -18.77 -2.92
CA GLU A 3 -10.59 -18.23 -2.53
C GLU A 3 -10.52 -16.73 -2.24
N LEU A 4 -9.45 -16.30 -1.56
CA LEU A 4 -9.16 -14.90 -1.26
C LEU A 4 -9.07 -14.06 -2.54
N GLY A 5 -8.33 -14.51 -3.56
CA GLY A 5 -8.18 -13.82 -4.84
C GLY A 5 -9.48 -13.69 -5.63
N THR A 6 -10.37 -14.68 -5.53
CA THR A 6 -11.68 -14.68 -6.19
C THR A 6 -12.62 -13.64 -5.57
N LEU A 7 -12.59 -13.48 -4.24
CA LEU A 7 -13.37 -12.48 -3.52
C LEU A 7 -12.76 -11.07 -3.60
N LEU A 8 -11.43 -10.98 -3.65
CA LEU A 8 -10.70 -9.72 -3.72
C LEU A 8 -11.03 -8.96 -5.01
N GLY A 9 -11.02 -9.62 -6.16
CA GLY A 9 -11.14 -8.97 -7.47
C GLY A 9 -12.32 -7.99 -7.61
N PRO A 10 -13.57 -8.45 -7.41
CA PRO A 10 -14.74 -7.57 -7.44
C PRO A 10 -14.70 -6.48 -6.37
N THR A 11 -14.22 -6.81 -5.17
CA THR A 11 -14.14 -5.89 -4.03
C THR A 11 -13.19 -4.73 -4.32
N VAL A 12 -11.96 -5.02 -4.75
CA VAL A 12 -10.96 -3.98 -5.06
C VAL A 12 -11.36 -3.17 -6.29
N THR A 13 -11.97 -3.80 -7.29
CA THR A 13 -12.45 -3.10 -8.49
C THR A 13 -13.53 -2.09 -8.13
N ARG A 14 -14.49 -2.49 -7.28
CA ARG A 14 -15.53 -1.58 -6.80
C ARG A 14 -14.96 -0.47 -5.92
N LEU A 15 -14.12 -0.80 -4.95
CA LEU A 15 -13.49 0.18 -4.05
C LEU A 15 -12.73 1.26 -4.84
N PHE A 16 -11.88 0.86 -5.79
CA PHE A 16 -11.14 1.82 -6.61
C PHE A 16 -12.06 2.58 -7.57
N GLY A 17 -13.06 1.93 -8.16
CA GLY A 17 -14.04 2.61 -9.02
C GLY A 17 -14.87 3.67 -8.29
N ASP A 18 -15.21 3.41 -7.02
CA ASP A 18 -16.01 4.32 -6.19
C ASP A 18 -15.18 5.49 -5.64
N LEU A 19 -13.91 5.25 -5.31
CA LEU A 19 -13.07 6.22 -4.59
C LEU A 19 -12.06 6.96 -5.47
N VAL A 20 -11.54 6.34 -6.53
CA VAL A 20 -10.53 6.94 -7.41
C VAL A 20 -11.21 7.73 -8.51
N THR A 21 -11.70 8.92 -8.14
CA THR A 21 -12.32 9.85 -9.08
C THR A 21 -11.26 10.76 -9.73
N LYS A 22 -11.66 11.44 -10.80
CA LYS A 22 -10.83 12.46 -11.45
C LYS A 22 -10.42 13.56 -10.46
N GLU A 23 -11.35 14.03 -9.64
CA GLU A 23 -11.12 15.07 -8.63
C GLU A 23 -10.13 14.62 -7.56
N LEU A 24 -10.17 13.33 -7.17
CA LEU A 24 -9.18 12.78 -6.24
C LEU A 24 -7.78 12.83 -6.85
N ILE A 25 -7.63 12.39 -8.10
CA ILE A 25 -6.35 12.38 -8.82
C ILE A 25 -5.81 13.83 -8.94
N GLU A 26 -6.61 14.76 -9.42
CA GLU A 26 -6.20 16.17 -9.57
C GLU A 26 -5.81 16.82 -8.23
N SER A 27 -6.48 16.43 -7.13
CA SER A 27 -6.15 16.91 -5.78
C SER A 27 -4.82 16.30 -5.30
N ALA A 28 -4.60 15.01 -5.55
CA ALA A 28 -3.37 14.32 -5.18
C ALA A 28 -2.16 14.87 -5.94
N GLU A 29 -2.30 15.20 -7.22
CA GLU A 29 -1.26 15.85 -8.02
C GLU A 29 -0.86 17.23 -7.46
N LYS A 30 -1.77 17.91 -6.75
CA LYS A 30 -1.49 19.16 -6.02
C LYS A 30 -0.90 18.93 -4.62
N GLY A 31 -0.62 17.68 -4.26
CA GLY A 31 -0.01 17.28 -3.00
C GLY A 31 -0.99 16.98 -1.87
N ALA A 32 -2.29 16.90 -2.15
CA ALA A 32 -3.27 16.50 -1.13
C ALA A 32 -3.24 14.98 -0.92
N TRP A 33 -3.11 14.54 0.34
CA TRP A 33 -3.12 13.11 0.66
C TRP A 33 -4.54 12.50 0.46
N PRO A 34 -4.68 11.39 -0.27
CA PRO A 34 -5.95 10.65 -0.44
C PRO A 34 -6.46 9.92 0.81
N ASP A 35 -6.69 10.63 1.91
CA ASP A 35 -7.00 10.04 3.23
C ASP A 35 -8.16 9.03 3.20
N LYS A 36 -9.29 9.38 2.56
CA LYS A 36 -10.45 8.47 2.45
C LYS A 36 -10.12 7.17 1.71
N LEU A 37 -9.33 7.26 0.64
CA LEU A 37 -8.89 6.08 -0.12
C LEU A 37 -7.95 5.24 0.73
N TRP A 38 -6.97 5.86 1.38
CA TRP A 38 -5.99 5.15 2.21
C TRP A 38 -6.65 4.39 3.36
N ARG A 39 -7.54 5.04 4.12
CA ARG A 39 -8.27 4.39 5.21
C ARG A 39 -9.08 3.20 4.73
N ALA A 40 -9.79 3.34 3.61
CA ALA A 40 -10.56 2.22 3.04
C ALA A 40 -9.66 1.03 2.65
N LEU A 41 -8.41 1.28 2.21
CA LEU A 41 -7.45 0.22 1.90
C LEU A 41 -6.92 -0.45 3.18
N GLU A 42 -6.58 0.32 4.22
CA GLU A 42 -6.12 -0.21 5.50
C GLU A 42 -7.22 -1.01 6.24
N GLU A 43 -8.41 -0.43 6.37
CA GLU A 43 -9.57 -1.09 6.98
C GLU A 43 -9.98 -2.36 6.22
N GLY A 44 -9.76 -2.38 4.89
CA GLY A 44 -9.97 -3.55 4.05
C GLY A 44 -8.84 -4.59 4.08
N GLY A 45 -7.76 -4.36 4.83
CA GLY A 45 -6.58 -5.24 4.87
C GLY A 45 -5.78 -5.29 3.56
N LEU A 46 -6.04 -4.35 2.64
CA LEU A 46 -5.49 -4.35 1.28
C LEU A 46 -4.05 -3.84 1.22
N THR A 47 -3.56 -3.20 2.30
CA THR A 47 -2.18 -2.74 2.44
C THR A 47 -1.21 -3.85 2.89
N LEU A 48 -1.72 -4.91 3.54
CA LEU A 48 -0.92 -5.99 4.12
C LEU A 48 -1.31 -7.41 3.63
N PRO A 49 -1.56 -7.63 2.32
CA PRO A 49 -2.08 -8.91 1.82
C PRO A 49 -1.09 -10.07 1.94
N LEU A 50 0.20 -9.79 2.05
CA LEU A 50 1.29 -10.79 2.12
C LEU A 50 1.85 -11.00 3.53
N VAL A 51 1.42 -10.18 4.49
CA VAL A 51 1.88 -10.27 5.88
C VAL A 51 1.09 -11.37 6.58
N PRO A 52 1.72 -12.25 7.38
CA PRO A 52 1.01 -13.30 8.10
C PRO A 52 -0.09 -12.74 9.03
N GLU A 53 -1.17 -13.51 9.23
CA GLU A 53 -2.26 -13.13 10.14
C GLU A 53 -1.77 -12.89 11.58
N ALA A 54 -0.80 -13.69 12.04
CA ALA A 54 -0.19 -13.52 13.36
C ALA A 54 0.54 -12.18 13.52
N ALA A 55 0.86 -11.49 12.42
CA ALA A 55 1.47 -10.16 12.38
C ALA A 55 0.48 -9.09 11.88
N GLY A 56 -0.82 -9.37 11.89
CA GLY A 56 -1.89 -8.42 11.54
C GLY A 56 -2.17 -8.28 10.04
N GLY A 57 -1.61 -9.14 9.18
CA GLY A 57 -1.89 -9.17 7.75
C GLY A 57 -2.93 -10.20 7.31
N ALA A 58 -3.09 -10.39 6.00
CA ALA A 58 -4.07 -11.32 5.44
C ALA A 58 -3.53 -12.74 5.16
N GLY A 59 -2.23 -12.98 5.32
CA GLY A 59 -1.60 -14.29 5.06
C GLY A 59 -1.74 -14.80 3.62
N GLY A 60 -2.01 -13.91 2.67
CA GLY A 60 -2.28 -14.25 1.28
C GLY A 60 -1.02 -14.53 0.46
N THR A 61 -1.24 -14.78 -0.83
CA THR A 61 -0.19 -15.10 -1.80
C THR A 61 0.16 -13.90 -2.68
N TRP A 62 1.28 -13.99 -3.40
CA TRP A 62 1.64 -13.01 -4.43
C TRP A 62 0.59 -12.86 -5.53
N SER A 63 -0.16 -13.92 -5.83
CA SER A 63 -1.29 -13.83 -6.76
C SER A 63 -2.42 -12.95 -6.22
N ASP A 64 -2.66 -12.98 -4.91
CA ASP A 64 -3.67 -12.14 -4.24
C ASP A 64 -3.24 -10.68 -4.23
N ALA A 65 -1.97 -10.42 -3.85
CA ALA A 65 -1.38 -9.09 -3.93
C ALA A 65 -1.42 -8.52 -5.36
N HIS A 66 -1.16 -9.34 -6.38
CA HIS A 66 -1.24 -8.92 -7.78
C HIS A 66 -2.66 -8.46 -8.16
N VAL A 67 -3.72 -9.11 -7.67
CA VAL A 67 -5.12 -8.67 -7.92
C VAL A 67 -5.32 -7.24 -7.40
N VAL A 68 -4.83 -6.95 -6.20
CA VAL A 68 -4.91 -5.62 -5.57
C VAL A 68 -4.12 -4.59 -6.37
N VAL A 69 -2.83 -4.87 -6.64
CA VAL A 69 -1.93 -3.94 -7.35
C VAL A 69 -2.40 -3.66 -8.78
N ARG A 70 -2.88 -4.69 -9.49
CA ARG A 70 -3.42 -4.53 -10.84
C ARG A 70 -4.66 -3.64 -10.85
N ALA A 71 -5.55 -3.79 -9.87
CA ALA A 71 -6.74 -2.94 -9.76
C ALA A 71 -6.36 -1.49 -9.41
N ALA A 72 -5.39 -1.30 -8.52
CA ALA A 72 -4.86 0.03 -8.18
C ALA A 72 -4.27 0.73 -9.41
N GLY A 73 -3.42 0.04 -10.17
CA GLY A 73 -2.83 0.56 -11.40
C GLY A 73 -3.86 0.86 -12.49
N LYS A 74 -4.88 0.00 -12.66
CA LYS A 74 -5.98 0.21 -13.62
C LYS A 74 -6.73 1.53 -13.38
N HIS A 75 -6.90 1.92 -12.12
CA HIS A 75 -7.62 3.15 -11.76
C HIS A 75 -6.68 4.33 -11.51
N ALA A 76 -5.36 4.16 -11.67
CA ALA A 76 -4.35 5.16 -11.33
C ALA A 76 -4.50 5.66 -9.86
N ALA A 77 -4.72 4.73 -8.93
CA ALA A 77 -4.87 5.05 -7.51
C ALA A 77 -3.67 5.85 -6.99
N PRO A 78 -3.85 7.10 -6.52
CA PRO A 78 -2.74 8.01 -6.21
C PRO A 78 -2.14 7.76 -4.81
N VAL A 79 -1.80 6.51 -4.50
CA VAL A 79 -1.28 6.06 -3.20
C VAL A 79 -0.16 5.03 -3.40
N PRO A 80 0.81 4.90 -2.48
CA PRO A 80 1.97 4.02 -2.61
C PRO A 80 1.64 2.56 -2.26
N LEU A 81 0.53 2.03 -2.76
CA LEU A 81 -0.02 0.75 -2.32
C LEU A 81 0.93 -0.42 -2.65
N ALA A 82 1.46 -0.47 -3.86
CA ALA A 82 2.35 -1.55 -4.28
C ALA A 82 3.64 -1.59 -3.44
N GLU A 83 4.26 -0.43 -3.21
CA GLU A 83 5.47 -0.32 -2.40
C GLU A 83 5.19 -0.64 -0.93
N THR A 84 4.02 -0.24 -0.41
CA THR A 84 3.60 -0.56 0.96
C THR A 84 3.43 -2.07 1.15
N ILE A 85 2.80 -2.76 0.20
CA ILE A 85 2.62 -4.21 0.23
C ILE A 85 3.99 -4.92 0.26
N VAL A 86 4.93 -4.50 -0.58
CA VAL A 86 6.26 -5.12 -0.66
C VAL A 86 7.08 -4.82 0.60
N ALA A 87 7.05 -3.59 1.11
CA ALA A 87 7.75 -3.20 2.33
C ALA A 87 7.21 -3.99 3.54
N GLY A 88 5.89 -4.10 3.68
CA GLY A 88 5.26 -4.90 4.74
C GLY A 88 5.63 -6.38 4.65
N TRP A 89 5.65 -6.95 3.44
CA TRP A 89 6.12 -8.32 3.23
C TRP A 89 7.57 -8.51 3.67
N LEU A 90 8.49 -7.60 3.29
CA LEU A 90 9.90 -7.67 3.69
C LEU A 90 10.09 -7.59 5.20
N LEU A 91 9.37 -6.69 5.88
CA LEU A 91 9.39 -6.59 7.35
C LEU A 91 8.90 -7.90 7.99
N GLY A 92 7.81 -8.47 7.47
CA GLY A 92 7.29 -9.75 7.92
C GLY A 92 8.26 -10.91 7.72
N GLN A 93 8.98 -10.96 6.59
CA GLN A 93 10.03 -11.96 6.36
C GLN A 93 11.22 -11.78 7.30
N ALA A 94 11.53 -10.55 7.70
CA ALA A 94 12.58 -10.24 8.65
C ALA A 94 12.17 -10.47 10.12
N GLY A 95 10.91 -10.83 10.39
CA GLY A 95 10.37 -10.95 11.75
C GLY A 95 10.31 -9.62 12.50
N LEU A 96 10.24 -8.51 11.77
CA LEU A 96 10.12 -7.16 12.32
C LEU A 96 8.65 -6.75 12.40
N GLU A 97 8.37 -5.79 13.29
CA GLU A 97 7.04 -5.17 13.37
C GLU A 97 6.69 -4.51 12.02
N VAL A 98 5.46 -4.71 11.57
CA VAL A 98 4.91 -4.05 10.38
C VAL A 98 4.04 -2.89 10.83
N PRO A 99 4.51 -1.63 10.73
CA PRO A 99 3.71 -0.49 11.14
C PRO A 99 2.54 -0.24 10.18
N LEU A 100 1.48 0.39 10.69
CA LEU A 100 0.42 0.96 9.88
C LEU A 100 0.88 2.22 9.16
N GLY A 101 0.14 2.63 8.13
CA GLY A 101 0.44 3.77 7.30
C GLY A 101 1.27 3.43 6.04
N PRO A 102 1.54 4.44 5.20
CA PRO A 102 2.31 4.25 3.97
C PRO A 102 3.74 3.77 4.27
N LEU A 103 4.17 2.74 3.56
CA LEU A 103 5.53 2.21 3.64
C LEU A 103 6.19 2.24 2.27
N THR A 104 7.52 2.30 2.28
CA THR A 104 8.33 2.22 1.06
C THR A 104 9.59 1.41 1.34
N LEU A 105 10.33 1.09 0.29
CA LEU A 105 11.59 0.39 0.33
C LEU A 105 12.65 1.25 -0.37
N ALA A 106 13.81 1.39 0.28
CA ALA A 106 14.95 2.06 -0.30
C ALA A 106 16.15 1.10 -0.29
N PRO A 107 16.92 1.00 -1.38
CA PRO A 107 18.19 0.29 -1.32
C PRO A 107 19.11 1.04 -0.36
N VAL A 108 19.70 0.32 0.58
CA VAL A 108 20.82 0.79 1.38
C VAL A 108 22.03 -0.03 0.99
N ARG A 109 23.06 0.61 0.46
CA ARG A 109 24.38 -0.01 0.35
C ARG A 109 24.94 -0.22 1.75
N ASP A 110 25.85 -1.16 1.90
CA ASP A 110 26.52 -1.36 3.18
C ASP A 110 27.20 -0.05 3.63
N GLY A 111 26.92 0.38 4.86
CA GLY A 111 27.37 1.67 5.41
C GLY A 111 26.55 2.92 5.02
N GLU A 112 25.53 2.79 4.17
CA GLU A 112 24.65 3.91 3.80
C GLU A 112 23.56 4.14 4.86
N ARG A 113 23.43 5.38 5.33
CA ARG A 113 22.43 5.77 6.33
C ARG A 113 21.49 6.81 5.74
N LEU A 114 20.21 6.44 5.64
CA LEU A 114 19.14 7.37 5.32
C LEU A 114 18.79 8.24 6.53
N SER A 115 18.76 9.55 6.34
CA SER A 115 18.32 10.51 7.36
C SER A 115 17.22 11.39 6.79
N LEU A 116 16.05 11.37 7.40
CA LEU A 116 14.93 12.21 7.00
C LEU A 116 14.82 13.41 7.94
N ALA A 117 14.84 14.62 7.39
CA ALA A 117 14.65 15.86 8.14
C ALA A 117 13.37 16.57 7.67
N ARG A 118 12.49 16.94 8.61
CA ARG A 118 11.27 17.67 8.28
C ARG A 118 11.52 19.18 8.25
N THR A 119 11.34 19.82 7.10
CA THR A 119 11.50 21.28 6.92
C THR A 119 10.29 21.85 6.19
N GLY A 120 9.60 22.83 6.80
CA GLY A 120 8.47 23.53 6.15
C GLY A 120 7.34 22.61 5.68
N GLY A 121 7.03 21.56 6.46
CA GLY A 121 6.00 20.56 6.12
C GLY A 121 6.44 19.49 5.12
N LYS A 122 7.65 19.58 4.55
CA LYS A 122 8.24 18.60 3.63
C LYS A 122 9.28 17.74 4.33
N TRP A 123 9.55 16.56 3.79
CA TRP A 123 10.67 15.72 4.19
C TRP A 123 11.83 15.92 3.22
N LEU A 124 13.02 16.11 3.77
CA LEU A 124 14.28 16.11 3.04
C LEU A 124 14.99 14.80 3.38
N LEU A 125 15.35 14.06 2.34
CA LEU A 125 16.14 12.83 2.39
C LEU A 125 17.64 13.16 2.44
#